data_AF-A0A4R0DAC2-F1
#
_entry.id   AF-A0A4R0DAC2-F1
#
_cell.length_a   1.000
_cell.length_b   1.000
_cell.length_c   1.000
_cell.angle_alpha   90.00
_cell.angle_beta   90.00
_cell.angle_gamma   90.00
#
_symmetry.space_group_name_H-M   'P 1'
#
loop_
_entity.id
_entity.type
_entity.pdbx_description
1 polymer ?
#
loop_
_entity_poly.entity_id
_entity_poly.type
_entity_poly.pdbx_seq_one_letter_code
_entity_poly.pdbx_strand_id
1 'polypeptide(L)'
;MITTKHIAMYVAEQIARKSNCQKRKVAFVVFNQHRILAAGVNQHSEDMPCKCVTGIHDQHVKHAEIAVLERNTFRPEDEAQAVVTYAPCLNCADRISQSNIHAVYIKHTKHVLGINHLTQQSIDTHQEWLTPMQRVQAAWLAKNMKLADCERFLL
;
A
#
# COMPACT_ATOMS: atom_id res chain seq x y z
N MET A 1 -9.52 1.74 19.72
CA MET A 1 -10.64 1.88 18.76
C MET A 1 -10.11 1.56 17.36
N ILE A 2 -10.87 0.84 16.53
CA ILE A 2 -10.48 0.58 15.13
C ILE A 2 -10.79 1.82 14.28
N THR A 3 -9.91 2.09 13.33
CA THR A 3 -9.98 3.24 12.43
C THR A 3 -9.76 2.80 10.99
N THR A 4 -9.99 3.69 10.03
CA THR A 4 -9.76 3.45 8.60
C THR A 4 -8.34 2.98 8.30
N LYS A 5 -7.33 3.47 9.03
CA LYS A 5 -5.94 2.97 8.96
C LYS A 5 -5.87 1.44 9.15
N HIS A 6 -6.51 0.91 10.19
CA HIS A 6 -6.48 -0.52 10.48
C HIS A 6 -7.22 -1.34 9.41
N ILE A 7 -8.32 -0.79 8.87
CA ILE A 7 -9.05 -1.40 7.77
C ILE A 7 -8.16 -1.42 6.51
N ALA A 8 -7.50 -0.30 6.18
CA ALA A 8 -6.56 -0.20 5.08
C ALA A 8 -5.39 -1.20 5.21
N MET A 9 -4.82 -1.35 6.41
CA MET A 9 -3.79 -2.38 6.69
C MET A 9 -4.31 -3.80 6.43
N TYR A 10 -5.53 -4.10 6.88
CA TYR A 10 -6.14 -5.42 6.65
C TYR A 10 -6.38 -5.67 5.16
N VAL A 11 -6.95 -4.68 4.45
CA VAL A 11 -7.19 -4.72 3.00
C VAL A 11 -5.87 -4.92 2.25
N ALA A 12 -4.81 -4.19 2.60
CA ALA A 12 -3.49 -4.33 2.00
C ALA A 12 -2.98 -5.78 2.08
N GLU A 13 -3.15 -6.45 3.22
CA GLU A 13 -2.75 -7.86 3.36
C GLU A 13 -3.60 -8.83 2.54
N GLN A 14 -4.89 -8.54 2.37
CA GLN A 14 -5.77 -9.39 1.56
C GLN A 14 -5.43 -9.22 0.08
N ILE A 15 -5.38 -7.99 -0.41
CA ILE A 15 -5.19 -7.74 -1.84
C ILE A 15 -3.78 -8.09 -2.29
N ALA A 16 -2.75 -7.94 -1.45
CA ALA A 16 -1.37 -8.33 -1.79
C ALA A 16 -1.31 -9.76 -2.35
N ARG A 17 -2.16 -10.68 -1.86
CA ARG A 17 -2.24 -12.07 -2.31
C ARG A 17 -2.57 -12.21 -3.80
N LYS A 18 -3.28 -11.24 -4.37
CA LYS A 18 -3.66 -11.16 -5.79
C LYS A 18 -2.49 -10.77 -6.72
N SER A 19 -1.35 -10.32 -6.17
CA SER A 19 -0.15 -10.09 -6.98
C SER A 19 0.32 -11.37 -7.67
N ASN A 20 0.65 -11.26 -8.97
CA ASN A 20 1.28 -12.31 -9.76
C ASN A 20 2.81 -12.35 -9.62
N CYS A 21 3.40 -11.50 -8.79
CA CYS A 21 4.83 -11.56 -8.49
C CYS A 21 5.14 -12.76 -7.58
N GLN A 22 6.11 -13.59 -7.99
CA GLN A 22 6.50 -14.78 -7.25
C GLN A 22 7.44 -14.48 -6.07
N LYS A 23 8.13 -13.33 -6.09
CA LYS A 23 9.15 -12.98 -5.08
C LYS A 23 8.57 -12.26 -3.87
N ARG A 24 7.82 -11.17 -4.09
CA ARG A 24 7.18 -10.39 -3.03
C ARG A 24 5.81 -9.93 -3.51
N LYS A 25 4.81 -10.21 -2.69
CA LYS A 25 3.44 -9.76 -2.86
C LYS A 25 3.27 -8.46 -2.10
N VAL A 26 3.25 -7.36 -2.83
CA VAL A 26 3.20 -5.99 -2.32
C VAL A 26 1.85 -5.37 -2.64
N ALA A 27 1.22 -4.78 -1.64
CA ALA A 27 0.09 -3.88 -1.78
C ALA A 27 0.41 -2.49 -1.23
N PHE A 28 -0.21 -1.48 -1.86
CA PHE A 28 -0.23 -0.08 -1.47
C PHE A 28 -1.69 0.38 -1.41
N VAL A 29 -2.11 0.97 -0.29
CA VAL A 29 -3.49 1.39 -0.06
C VAL A 29 -3.47 2.81 0.49
N VAL A 30 -4.12 3.73 -0.21
CA VAL A 30 -4.28 5.13 0.19
C VAL A 30 -5.65 5.30 0.83
N PHE A 31 -5.69 6.00 1.96
CA PHE A 31 -6.87 6.19 2.78
C PHE A 31 -6.86 7.57 3.42
N ASN A 32 -7.99 7.98 3.98
CA ASN A 32 -8.08 9.12 4.89
C ASN A 32 -8.91 8.75 6.11
N GLN A 33 -9.31 9.73 6.93
CA GLN A 33 -10.10 9.45 8.13
C GLN A 33 -11.41 8.71 7.83
N HIS A 34 -12.00 8.94 6.66
CA HIS A 34 -13.35 8.48 6.33
C HIS A 34 -13.36 7.15 5.57
N ARG A 35 -12.42 6.95 4.65
CA ARG A 35 -12.46 5.80 3.72
C ARG A 35 -11.11 5.45 3.10
N ILE A 36 -11.10 4.33 2.39
CA ILE A 36 -10.04 4.00 1.42
C ILE A 36 -10.28 4.80 0.14
N LEU A 37 -9.25 5.46 -0.36
CA LEU A 37 -9.29 6.29 -1.56
C LEU A 37 -8.83 5.52 -2.79
N ALA A 38 -7.77 4.72 -2.66
CA ALA A 38 -7.23 3.90 -3.73
C ALA A 38 -6.47 2.70 -3.19
N ALA A 39 -6.37 1.64 -3.99
CA ALA A 39 -5.59 0.46 -3.65
C ALA A 39 -5.01 -0.20 -4.90
N GLY A 40 -3.85 -0.82 -4.75
CA GLY A 40 -3.19 -1.54 -5.82
C GLY A 40 -2.15 -2.52 -5.32
N VAL A 41 -1.75 -3.41 -6.21
CA VAL A 41 -0.74 -4.44 -5.96
C VAL A 41 0.34 -4.37 -7.01
N ASN A 42 1.52 -4.91 -6.69
CA ASN A 42 2.55 -5.06 -7.69
C ASN A 42 2.18 -6.18 -8.67
N GLN A 43 2.41 -5.95 -9.95
CA GLN A 43 2.02 -6.89 -11.00
C GLN A 43 2.96 -6.82 -12.21
N HIS A 44 3.13 -7.97 -12.84
CA HIS A 44 3.71 -8.10 -14.17
C HIS A 44 2.59 -8.07 -15.21
N SER A 45 2.87 -7.57 -16.41
CA SER A 45 1.94 -7.71 -17.53
C SER A 45 1.84 -9.17 -17.97
N GLU A 46 0.75 -9.51 -18.66
CA GLU A 46 0.53 -10.87 -19.18
C GLU A 46 1.63 -11.28 -20.18
N ASP A 47 2.05 -10.35 -21.03
CA ASP A 47 3.11 -10.57 -22.03
C ASP A 47 4.52 -10.69 -21.43
N MET A 48 4.72 -10.22 -20.20
CA MET A 48 6.03 -10.22 -19.52
C MET A 48 5.89 -10.85 -18.13
N PRO A 49 5.64 -12.17 -18.04
CA PRO A 49 5.41 -12.84 -16.78
C PRO A 49 6.61 -12.71 -15.84
N CYS A 50 6.35 -12.88 -14.54
CA CYS A 50 7.35 -12.71 -13.48
C CYS A 50 8.62 -13.54 -13.72
N LYS A 51 9.77 -12.88 -13.89
CA LYS A 51 11.10 -13.52 -13.95
C LYS A 51 11.91 -13.35 -12.68
N CYS A 52 11.29 -12.88 -11.60
CA CYS A 52 11.96 -12.72 -10.32
C CYS A 52 12.47 -14.08 -9.79
N VAL A 53 13.78 -14.21 -9.63
CA VAL A 53 14.42 -15.34 -8.92
C VAL A 53 15.14 -14.83 -7.67
N THR A 54 15.55 -15.74 -6.79
CA THR A 54 16.32 -15.36 -5.59
C THR A 54 17.54 -14.53 -5.97
N GLY A 55 17.68 -13.35 -5.35
CA GLY A 55 18.77 -12.41 -5.65
C GLY A 55 18.54 -11.46 -6.84
N ILE A 56 17.66 -11.81 -7.79
CA ILE A 56 17.43 -11.01 -9.00
C ILE A 56 16.06 -10.33 -8.94
N HIS A 57 16.00 -9.04 -9.26
CA HIS A 57 14.75 -8.27 -9.32
C HIS A 57 14.38 -8.05 -10.78
N ASP A 58 13.15 -8.42 -11.16
CA ASP A 58 12.64 -8.15 -12.50
C ASP A 58 12.31 -6.66 -12.62
N GLN A 59 12.94 -5.97 -13.56
CA GLN A 59 12.74 -4.54 -13.77
C GLN A 59 11.37 -4.21 -14.39
N HIS A 60 10.70 -5.20 -14.98
CA HIS A 60 9.41 -5.02 -15.63
C HIS A 60 8.22 -5.12 -14.66
N VAL A 61 8.45 -5.51 -13.40
CA VAL A 61 7.37 -5.51 -12.40
C VAL A 61 6.91 -4.08 -12.15
N LYS A 62 5.62 -3.82 -12.32
CA LYS A 62 5.01 -2.57 -11.88
C LYS A 62 4.81 -2.63 -10.37
N HIS A 63 5.39 -1.68 -9.64
CA HIS A 63 5.29 -1.63 -8.18
C HIS A 63 3.88 -1.18 -7.75
N ALA A 64 3.46 -1.57 -6.56
CA ALA A 64 2.10 -1.33 -6.08
C ALA A 64 1.82 0.17 -5.95
N GLU A 65 2.79 0.93 -5.45
CA GLU A 65 2.76 2.38 -5.26
C GLU A 65 2.56 3.06 -6.62
N ILE A 66 3.37 2.71 -7.61
CA ILE A 66 3.27 3.24 -8.98
C ILE A 66 1.93 2.88 -9.62
N ALA A 67 1.46 1.65 -9.46
CA ALA A 67 0.17 1.22 -9.98
C ALA A 67 -1.01 2.04 -9.45
N VAL A 68 -0.93 2.51 -8.20
CA VAL A 68 -1.93 3.40 -7.60
C VAL A 68 -1.73 4.84 -8.07
N LEU A 69 -0.51 5.37 -7.95
CA LEU A 69 -0.21 6.79 -8.20
C LEU A 69 -0.37 7.20 -9.67
N GLU A 70 -0.25 6.29 -10.63
CA GLU A 70 -0.48 6.60 -12.05
C GLU A 70 -1.96 6.76 -12.41
N ARG A 71 -2.87 6.20 -11.61
CA ARG A 71 -4.32 6.16 -11.91
C ARG A 71 -5.14 7.09 -11.02
N ASN A 72 -4.50 7.73 -10.04
CA ASN A 72 -5.17 8.53 -9.03
C ASN A 72 -4.38 9.81 -8.78
N THR A 73 -5.11 10.90 -8.57
CA THR A 73 -4.55 12.18 -8.14
C THR A 73 -5.20 12.53 -6.82
N PHE A 74 -4.39 12.71 -5.78
CA PHE A 74 -4.88 13.13 -4.47
C PHE A 74 -4.69 14.64 -4.32
N ARG A 75 -5.66 15.29 -3.72
CA ARG A 75 -5.65 16.71 -3.46
C ARG A 75 -5.34 16.98 -1.99
N PRO A 76 -4.86 18.19 -1.63
CA PRO A 76 -4.59 18.51 -0.23
C PRO A 76 -5.79 18.26 0.70
N GLU A 77 -7.01 18.54 0.24
CA GLU A 77 -8.25 18.32 1.00
C GLU A 77 -8.58 16.84 1.25
N ASP A 78 -7.94 15.90 0.57
CA ASP A 78 -8.15 14.47 0.82
C ASP A 78 -7.53 14.01 2.14
N GLU A 79 -6.57 14.77 2.68
CA GLU A 79 -5.78 14.42 3.87
C GLU A 79 -5.18 13.00 3.76
N ALA A 80 -4.68 12.67 2.57
CA ALA A 80 -4.33 11.31 2.19
C ALA A 80 -3.15 10.75 3.00
N GLN A 81 -3.34 9.54 3.50
CA GLN A 81 -2.34 8.70 4.14
C GLN A 81 -2.26 7.38 3.38
N ALA A 82 -1.18 6.63 3.54
CA ALA A 82 -1.03 5.34 2.90
C ALA A 82 -0.52 4.25 3.82
N VAL A 83 -0.87 3.01 3.51
CA VAL A 83 -0.22 1.83 4.08
C VAL A 83 0.43 1.03 2.97
N VAL A 84 1.61 0.47 3.26
CA VAL A 84 2.36 -0.36 2.33
C VAL A 84 2.91 -1.59 3.02
N THR A 85 2.73 -2.73 2.36
CA THR A 85 3.17 -4.03 2.90
C THR A 85 4.69 -4.21 2.91
N TYR A 86 5.43 -3.48 2.06
CA TYR A 86 6.89 -3.46 2.02
C TYR A 86 7.37 -2.04 1.80
N ALA A 87 8.49 -1.66 2.43
CA ALA A 87 9.06 -0.32 2.27
C ALA A 87 9.26 0.04 0.79
N PRO A 88 8.89 1.27 0.37
CA PRO A 88 9.01 1.69 -1.01
C PRO A 88 10.47 1.76 -1.45
N CYS A 89 10.71 1.47 -2.72
CA CYS A 89 12.00 1.80 -3.33
C CYS A 89 12.14 3.32 -3.48
N LEU A 90 13.35 3.80 -3.83
CA LEU A 90 13.60 5.24 -3.99
C LEU A 90 12.65 5.88 -5.02
N ASN A 91 12.43 5.23 -6.16
CA ASN A 91 11.53 5.75 -7.21
C ASN A 91 10.07 5.82 -6.74
N CYS A 92 9.60 4.81 -6.00
CA CYS A 92 8.25 4.84 -5.41
C CYS A 92 8.13 5.96 -4.37
N ALA A 93 9.15 6.11 -3.52
CA ALA A 93 9.19 7.16 -2.50
C ALA A 93 9.15 8.56 -3.11
N ASP A 94 9.90 8.81 -4.18
CA ASP A 94 9.87 10.09 -4.91
C ASP A 94 8.50 10.39 -5.53
N ARG A 95 7.84 9.35 -6.07
CA ARG A 95 6.47 9.52 -6.59
C ARG A 95 5.45 9.76 -5.47
N ILE A 96 5.63 9.12 -4.31
CA ILE A 96 4.79 9.38 -3.13
C ILE A 96 4.98 10.83 -2.65
N SER A 97 6.20 11.36 -2.63
CA SER A 97 6.45 12.74 -2.20
C SER A 97 5.81 13.81 -3.10
N GLN A 98 5.46 13.43 -4.33
CA GLN A 98 4.74 14.28 -5.27
C GLN A 98 3.21 14.11 -5.22
N SER A 99 2.68 13.26 -4.33
CA SER A 99 1.29 12.77 -4.41
C SER A 99 0.31 13.28 -3.34
N ASN A 100 0.62 14.38 -2.63
CA ASN A 100 -0.18 14.91 -1.50
C ASN A 100 -0.49 13.88 -0.39
N ILE A 101 0.26 12.78 -0.32
CA ILE A 101 0.21 11.81 0.77
C ILE A 101 1.17 12.28 1.86
N HIS A 102 0.66 12.50 3.08
CA HIS A 102 1.46 13.08 4.18
C HIS A 102 2.04 12.05 5.15
N ALA A 103 1.47 10.83 5.20
CA ALA A 103 1.97 9.75 6.06
C ALA A 103 1.93 8.38 5.38
N VAL A 104 2.93 7.54 5.64
CA VAL A 104 3.06 6.17 5.13
C VAL A 104 3.35 5.18 6.27
N TYR A 105 2.45 4.21 6.46
CA TYR A 105 2.61 3.10 7.42
C TYR A 105 3.18 1.87 6.72
N ILE A 106 4.27 1.32 7.23
CA ILE A 106 5.09 0.32 6.55
C ILE A 106 5.16 -0.96 7.37
N LYS A 107 4.72 -2.08 6.78
CA LYS A 107 4.75 -3.40 7.45
C LYS A 107 6.14 -4.03 7.51
N HIS A 108 6.89 -4.00 6.41
CA HIS A 108 8.19 -4.66 6.30
C HIS A 108 9.28 -3.69 5.81
N THR A 109 10.26 -3.40 6.66
CA THR A 109 11.31 -2.38 6.42
C THR A 109 12.64 -2.94 5.94
N LYS A 110 12.59 -3.86 4.97
CA LYS A 110 13.82 -4.49 4.44
C LYS A 110 14.78 -3.51 3.75
N HIS A 111 14.26 -2.42 3.18
CA HIS A 111 15.04 -1.39 2.50
C HIS A 111 14.72 -0.03 3.08
N VAL A 112 15.74 0.73 3.47
CA VAL A 112 15.59 2.02 4.16
C VAL A 112 15.69 3.23 3.24
N LEU A 113 16.22 3.09 2.02
CA LEU A 113 16.47 4.22 1.11
C LEU A 113 15.19 5.01 0.81
N GLY A 114 14.09 4.34 0.47
CA GLY A 114 12.81 5.03 0.23
C GLY A 114 12.22 5.63 1.50
N ILE A 115 12.42 5.00 2.66
CA ILE A 115 11.98 5.55 3.96
C ILE A 115 12.72 6.86 4.24
N ASN A 116 14.04 6.85 4.12
CA ASN A 116 14.87 8.03 4.33
C ASN A 116 14.50 9.16 3.37
N HIS A 117 14.21 8.85 2.10
CA HIS A 117 13.75 9.84 1.12
C HIS A 117 12.42 10.46 1.53
N LEU A 118 11.43 9.66 1.95
CA LEU A 118 10.16 10.18 2.46
C LEU A 118 10.35 11.11 3.66
N THR A 119 11.18 10.70 4.62
CA THR A 119 11.49 11.53 5.80
C THR A 119 12.15 12.85 5.40
N GLN A 120 13.06 12.85 4.42
CA GLN A 120 13.70 14.06 3.89
C GLN A 120 12.70 15.01 3.21
N GLN A 121 11.61 14.47 2.64
CA GLN A 121 10.53 15.23 2.02
C GLN A 121 9.41 15.60 3.02
N SER A 122 9.67 15.48 4.33
CA SER A 122 8.70 15.78 5.39
C SER A 122 7.42 14.94 5.32
N ILE A 123 7.53 13.70 4.83
CA ILE A 123 6.46 12.70 4.91
C ILE A 123 6.70 11.83 6.13
N ASP A 124 5.66 11.69 6.95
CA ASP A 124 5.70 10.86 8.15
C ASP A 124 5.77 9.38 7.77
N THR A 125 6.71 8.65 8.37
CA THR A 125 6.84 7.21 8.15
C THR A 125 6.70 6.46 9.46
N HIS A 126 5.86 5.43 9.49
CA HIS A 126 5.58 4.66 10.69
C HIS A 126 5.83 3.17 10.45
N GLN A 127 6.54 2.52 11.38
CA GLN A 127 6.81 1.08 11.35
C GLN A 127 5.88 0.32 12.31
N GLU A 128 4.58 0.55 12.18
CA GLU A 128 3.56 -0.11 12.98
C GLU A 128 2.56 -0.84 12.08
N TRP A 129 1.99 -1.92 12.60
CA TRP A 129 1.01 -2.73 11.89
C TRP A 129 -0.05 -3.29 12.85
N LEU A 130 -1.00 -4.06 12.31
CA LEU A 130 -2.10 -4.66 13.06
C LEU A 130 -1.62 -5.63 14.15
N THR A 131 -2.06 -5.39 15.39
CA THR A 131 -2.06 -6.41 16.44
C THR A 131 -3.05 -7.54 16.12
N PRO A 132 -2.94 -8.73 16.76
CA PRO A 132 -3.88 -9.82 16.57
C PRO A 132 -5.34 -9.41 16.80
N MET A 133 -5.61 -8.63 17.85
CA MET A 133 -6.96 -8.15 18.15
C MET A 133 -7.45 -7.16 17.09
N GLN A 134 -6.60 -6.20 16.69
CA GLN A 134 -6.97 -5.22 15.66
C GLN A 134 -7.27 -5.88 14.31
N ARG A 135 -6.54 -6.94 13.97
CA ARG A 135 -6.75 -7.74 12.76
C ARG A 135 -8.11 -8.41 12.76
N VAL A 136 -8.52 -9.03 13.87
CA VAL A 136 -9.85 -9.65 14.00
C VAL A 136 -10.95 -8.60 13.85
N GLN A 137 -10.81 -7.47 14.54
CA GLN A 137 -11.81 -6.41 14.49
C GLN A 137 -11.89 -5.74 13.11
N ALA A 138 -10.74 -5.46 12.47
CA ALA A 138 -10.69 -4.91 11.11
C ALA A 138 -11.28 -5.88 10.08
N ALA A 139 -11.01 -7.18 10.21
CA ALA A 139 -11.61 -8.21 9.35
C ALA A 139 -13.14 -8.27 9.50
N TRP A 140 -13.64 -8.17 10.74
CA TRP A 140 -15.08 -8.15 11.00
C TRP A 140 -15.73 -6.90 10.40
N LEU A 141 -15.13 -5.72 10.57
CA LEU A 141 -15.66 -4.48 9.99
C LEU A 141 -15.62 -4.50 8.46
N ALA A 142 -14.52 -4.96 7.86
CA ALA A 142 -14.38 -5.05 6.40
C ALA A 142 -15.40 -5.99 5.75
N LYS A 143 -15.92 -6.99 6.49
CA LYS A 143 -16.95 -7.92 6.02
C LYS A 143 -18.38 -7.45 6.28
N ASN A 144 -18.62 -6.74 7.38
CA ASN A 144 -19.98 -6.45 7.86
C ASN A 144 -20.40 -4.98 7.70
N MET A 145 -19.46 -4.06 7.59
CA MET A 145 -19.78 -2.71 7.15
C MET A 145 -19.74 -2.69 5.62
N LYS A 146 -20.87 -2.31 5.03
CA LYS A 146 -20.91 -1.67 3.71
C LYS A 146 -20.17 -0.33 3.76
N LEU A 147 -18.89 -0.32 4.10
CA LEU A 147 -17.99 0.71 3.60
C LEU A 147 -18.00 0.47 2.10
N ALA A 148 -18.88 1.18 1.38
CA ALA A 148 -19.23 0.93 -0.02
C ALA A 148 -18.01 0.86 -0.96
N ASP A 149 -16.84 1.28 -0.48
CA ASP A 149 -15.58 1.29 -1.21
C ASP A 149 -14.70 0.04 -0.96
N CYS A 150 -14.83 -0.69 0.15
CA CYS A 150 -13.93 -1.80 0.49
C CYS A 150 -14.17 -3.09 -0.32
N GLU A 151 -15.44 -3.43 -0.59
CA GLU A 151 -15.78 -4.65 -1.36
C GLU A 151 -15.15 -4.63 -2.76
N ARG A 152 -15.07 -3.45 -3.39
CA ARG A 152 -14.42 -3.26 -4.70
C ARG A 152 -12.96 -3.72 -4.72
N PHE A 153 -12.27 -3.67 -3.58
CA PHE A 153 -10.87 -4.08 -3.48
C PHE A 153 -10.72 -5.55 -3.02
N LEU A 154 -11.71 -6.07 -2.29
CA LEU A 154 -11.66 -7.42 -1.71
C LEU A 154 -12.16 -8.51 -2.67
N LEU A 155 -13.08 -8.22 -3.59
CA LEU A 155 -13.50 -9.09 -4.70
C LEU A 155 -12.41 -9.20 -5.76
#